data_AF-A0A9W4T9H8-F1
#
_entry.id   AF-A0A9W4T9H8-F1
#
_cell.length_a   1.000
_cell.length_b   1.000
_cell.length_c   1.000
_cell.angle_alpha   90.00
_cell.angle_beta   90.00
_cell.angle_gamma   90.00
#
_symmetry.space_group_name_H-M   'P 1'
#
loop_
_entity.id
_entity.type
_entity.pdbx_description
1 polymer ?
#
loop_
_entity_poly.entity_id
_entity_poly.type
_entity_poly.pdbx_seq_one_letter_code
_entity_poly.pdbx_strand_id
1 'polypeptide(L)' 'MALAAPAVAPFEWTINIARELIRLRHDNHDDFEFISNNRHEKIWRTISNQLFINRG' A
#
# COMPACT_ATOMS: atom_id res chain seq x y z
N MET A 1 -1.48 -5.33 36.55
CA MET A 1 -0.88 -4.40 35.57
C MET A 1 -1.19 -4.92 34.19
N ALA A 2 -2.03 -4.23 33.42
CA ALA A 2 -2.29 -4.60 32.03
C ALA A 2 -1.13 -4.07 31.16
N LEU A 3 -0.51 -4.94 30.36
CA LEU A 3 0.45 -4.54 29.32
C LEU A 3 -0.30 -3.63 28.34
N ALA A 4 0.09 -2.35 28.29
CA ALA A 4 -0.37 -1.47 27.24
C ALA A 4 0.11 -2.04 25.90
N ALA A 5 -0.83 -2.41 25.02
CA ALA A 5 -0.50 -2.79 23.66
C ALA A 5 0.29 -1.64 23.00
N PRO A 6 1.34 -1.92 22.21
CA PRO A 6 2.06 -0.87 21.52
C PRO A 6 1.07 -0.09 20.65
N ALA A 7 0.96 1.22 20.90
CA ALA A 7 0.16 2.10 20.08
C ALA A 7 0.74 2.04 18.66
N VAL A 8 0.03 1.39 17.74
CA VAL A 8 0.38 1.43 16.31
C VAL A 8 0.25 2.88 15.90
N ALA A 9 1.38 3.51 15.60
CA ALA A 9 1.38 4.89 15.13
C ALA A 9 0.48 5.00 13.90
N PRO A 10 -0.34 6.05 13.78
CA PRO A 10 -1.17 6.25 12.60
C PRO A 10 -0.27 6.34 11.37
N PHE A 11 -0.77 5.82 10.26
CA PHE A 11 -0.07 5.95 8.99
C PHE A 11 0.00 7.42 8.59
N GLU A 12 1.21 7.90 8.26
CA GLU A 12 1.45 9.25 7.78
C GLU A 12 2.10 9.21 6.40
N TRP A 13 1.56 9.97 5.45
CA TRP A 13 2.18 10.12 4.13
C TRP A 13 3.49 10.91 4.23
N THR A 14 4.61 10.21 4.23
CA THR A 14 5.94 10.82 4.02
C THR A 14 6.30 10.82 2.53
N ILE A 15 7.26 11.67 2.15
CA ILE A 15 7.79 11.74 0.77
C ILE A 15 8.27 10.37 0.30
N ASN A 16 8.87 9.57 1.19
CA ASN A 16 9.35 8.23 0.84
C ASN A 16 8.19 7.27 0.56
N ILE A 17 7.11 7.31 1.35
CA ILE A 17 5.91 6.50 1.08
C ILE A 17 5.26 6.92 -0.24
N ALA A 18 5.16 8.22 -0.50
CA ALA A 18 4.58 8.71 -1.74
C ALA A 18 5.41 8.24 -2.96
N ARG A 19 6.75 8.28 -2.88
CA ARG A 19 7.62 7.74 -3.93
C ARG A 19 7.45 6.24 -4.13
N GLU A 20 7.30 5.50 -3.04
CA GLU A 20 7.07 4.05 -3.07
C GLU A 20 5.72 3.71 -3.72
N LEU A 21 4.65 4.42 -3.36
CA LEU A 21 3.34 4.30 -4.01
C LEU A 21 3.43 4.54 -5.52
N ILE A 22 4.11 5.61 -5.93
CA ILE A 22 4.27 5.95 -7.36
C ILE A 22 5.01 4.83 -8.10
N ARG A 23 6.09 4.29 -7.52
CA ARG A 23 6.82 3.16 -8.09
C ARG A 23 5.92 1.94 -8.23
N LEU A 24 5.24 1.52 -7.17
CA LEU A 24 4.35 0.37 -7.19
C LEU A 24 3.22 0.53 -8.22
N ARG A 25 2.60 1.71 -8.32
CA ARG A 25 1.59 1.98 -9.36
C ARG A 25 2.20 1.94 -10.76
N HIS A 26 3.41 2.42 -10.93
CA HIS A 26 4.11 2.38 -12.22
C HIS A 26 4.44 0.95 -12.62
N ASP A 27 4.90 0.12 -11.68
CA ASP A 27 5.23 -1.28 -11.93
C ASP A 27 3.98 -2.13 -12.27
N ASN A 28 2.81 -1.73 -11.75
CA ASN A 28 1.52 -2.34 -12.07
C ASN A 28 0.80 -1.62 -13.22
N HIS A 29 1.47 -0.75 -14.00
CA HIS A 29 0.81 0.07 -15.02
C HIS A 29 0.05 -0.77 -16.05
N ASP A 30 0.68 -1.83 -16.54
CA ASP A 30 0.11 -2.72 -17.56
C ASP A 30 -1.10 -3.48 -17.02
N ASP A 31 -1.10 -3.84 -15.75
CA ASP A 31 -2.24 -4.47 -15.07
C ASP A 31 -3.44 -3.52 -14.94
N PHE A 32 -3.21 -2.21 -14.85
CA PHE A 32 -4.29 -1.24 -14.89
C PHE A 32 -4.87 -1.06 -16.30
N GLU A 33 -4.05 -1.20 -17.35
CA GLU A 33 -4.50 -1.04 -18.74
C GLU A 33 -5.17 -2.31 -19.28
N PHE A 34 -4.66 -3.49 -18.93
CA PHE A 34 -5.09 -4.76 -19.52
C PHE A 34 -6.35 -5.34 -18.85
N ILE A 35 -6.60 -4.96 -17.59
CA ILE A 35 -7.63 -5.58 -16.77
C ILE A 35 -8.85 -4.68 -16.67
N SER A 36 -10.05 -5.26 -16.81
CA SER A 36 -11.31 -4.54 -16.63
C SER A 36 -11.37 -3.85 -15.26
N ASN A 37 -11.94 -2.64 -15.20
CA ASN A 37 -12.01 -1.78 -14.01
C ASN A 37 -12.46 -2.50 -12.73
N ASN A 38 -13.25 -3.57 -12.83
CA ASN A 38 -13.69 -4.38 -11.69
C ASN A 38 -12.56 -5.13 -10.96
N ARG A 39 -11.33 -5.17 -11.50
CA ARG A 39 -10.17 -5.79 -10.85
C ARG A 39 -9.13 -4.78 -10.36
N HIS A 40 -9.33 -3.48 -10.61
CA HIS A 40 -8.45 -2.43 -10.09
C HIS A 40 -8.42 -2.42 -8.56
N GLU A 41 -9.54 -2.73 -7.90
CA GLU A 41 -9.58 -2.86 -6.44
C GLU A 41 -8.58 -3.92 -5.93
N LYS A 42 -8.45 -5.04 -6.64
CA LYS A 42 -7.52 -6.11 -6.26
C LYS A 42 -6.06 -5.66 -6.40
N ILE A 43 -5.75 -4.88 -7.44
CA ILE A 43 -4.42 -4.31 -7.62
C ILE A 43 -4.13 -3.30 -6.51
N TRP A 44 -5.06 -2.38 -6.23
CA TRP A 44 -4.89 -1.41 -5.15
C TRP A 44 -4.72 -2.06 -3.78
N ARG A 45 -5.45 -3.15 -3.50
CA ARG A 45 -5.28 -3.94 -2.27
C ARG A 45 -3.88 -4.58 -2.19
N THR A 46 -3.33 -5.00 -3.32
CA THR A 46 -1.98 -5.57 -3.37
C THR A 46 -0.93 -4.48 -3.11
N ILE A 47 -1.06 -3.32 -3.76
CA ILE A 47 -0.20 -2.15 -3.55
C ILE A 47 -0.26 -1.68 -2.10
N SER A 48 -1.46 -1.59 -1.49
CA SER A 48 -1.59 -1.21 -0.09
C SER A 48 -0.89 -2.21 0.81
N ASN A 49 -1.11 -3.51 0.61
CA ASN A 49 -0.45 -4.54 1.41
C ASN A 49 1.07 -4.44 1.34
N GLN A 50 1.65 -4.15 0.17
CA GLN A 50 3.09 -3.95 0.03
C GLN A 50 3.59 -2.72 0.80
N LEU A 51 2.83 -1.62 0.80
CA LEU A 51 3.18 -0.41 1.54
C LEU A 51 3.10 -0.58 3.08
N PHE A 52 2.16 -1.40 3.56
CA PHE A 52 1.88 -1.54 4.99
C PHE A 52 2.52 -2.78 5.65
N ILE A 53 2.65 -3.90 4.93
CA ILE A 53 3.14 -5.18 5.50
C ILE A 53 4.67 -5.27 5.48
N ASN A 54 5.35 -4.71 4.47
CA ASN A 54 6.82 -4.69 4.41
C ASN A 54 7.48 -3.72 5.41
N ARG A 55 6.71 -3.16 6.35
CA ARG A 55 7.18 -2.23 7.40
C ARG A 55 7.05 -2.79 8.81
N GLY A 56 6.74 -4.09 8.95
CA GLY A 56 6.79 -4.84 10.20
C GLY A 56 8.19 -5.39 10.51
#